data_AF-A0A6G1S1L2-F1
#
_entry.id   AF-A0A6G1S1L2-F1
#
_cell.length_a   1.000
_cell.length_b   1.000
_cell.length_c   1.000
_cell.angle_alpha   90.00
_cell.angle_beta   90.00
_cell.angle_gamma   90.00
#
_symmetry.space_group_name_H-M   'P 1'
#
loop_
_entity.id
_entity.type
_entity.pdbx_description
1 polymer ?
#
loop_
_entity_poly.entity_id
_entity_poly.type
_entity_poly.pdbx_seq_one_letter_code
_entity_poly.pdbx_strand_id
1 'polypeptide(L)'
;GGRALRLGPVLGQRPGEPGGDDPQLRPVLEAAGSDVTHWFDPQTGQPLTRVDPRSGLLRRCLPGGGGPPEPRSDWAPPRTPPWWEDPRLEVGRVTAAPQRLRLLNTLTGHEWVIEACGEQRGGLVQRALPWNAHAGGYAWRCGGAPLDPNEPPPPPHPD
;
A
#
# COMPACT_ATOMS: atom_id res chain seq x y z
N GLY A 1 9.48 -4.10 -1.90
CA GLY A 1 8.15 -3.50 -2.04
C GLY A 1 7.46 -3.48 -0.69
N GLY A 2 6.75 -2.40 -0.37
CA GLY A 2 5.98 -2.26 0.88
C GLY A 2 4.70 -3.11 0.85
N ARG A 3 4.02 -3.24 2.00
CA ARG A 3 2.70 -3.90 2.11
C ARG A 3 1.59 -2.88 1.91
N ALA A 4 0.57 -3.22 1.14
CA ALA A 4 -0.66 -2.45 1.04
C ALA A 4 -1.71 -3.06 1.97
N LEU A 5 -2.19 -2.27 2.94
CA LEU A 5 -3.16 -2.72 3.93
C LEU A 5 -4.52 -2.05 3.72
N ARG A 6 -5.61 -2.82 3.80
CA ARG A 6 -6.99 -2.30 3.81
C ARG A 6 -7.50 -2.27 5.24
N LEU A 7 -7.50 -1.08 5.84
CA LEU A 7 -7.87 -0.88 7.25
C LEU A 7 -9.38 -0.68 7.50
N GLY A 8 -10.20 -0.59 6.44
CA GLY A 8 -11.66 -0.43 6.56
C GLY A 8 -12.34 -1.39 7.54
N PRO A 9 -12.01 -2.69 7.56
CA PRO A 9 -12.53 -3.63 8.55
C PRO A 9 -12.15 -3.27 9.99
N VAL A 10 -10.93 -2.79 10.26
CA VAL A 10 -10.48 -2.43 11.62
C VAL A 10 -11.16 -1.16 12.11
N LEU A 11 -11.33 -0.19 11.20
CA LEU A 11 -11.94 1.10 11.50
C LEU A 11 -13.46 0.97 11.77
N GLY A 12 -14.12 -0.08 11.25
CA GLY A 12 -15.55 -0.33 11.46
C GLY A 12 -15.92 -1.32 12.57
N GLN A 13 -14.95 -1.98 13.22
CA GLN A 13 -15.17 -3.13 14.12
C GLN A 13 -14.97 -2.82 15.62
N ARG A 14 -15.24 -1.60 16.11
CA ARG A 14 -15.34 -1.38 17.57
C ARG A 14 -16.82 -1.27 17.97
N PRO A 15 -17.45 -2.35 18.45
CA PRO A 15 -18.81 -2.29 18.96
C PRO A 15 -18.79 -1.60 20.32
N GLY A 16 -19.41 -0.43 20.44
CA GLY A 16 -19.73 0.14 21.76
C GLY A 16 -19.79 1.66 21.90
N GLU A 17 -19.25 2.47 20.98
CA GLU A 17 -19.30 3.93 21.14
C GLU A 17 -19.98 4.63 19.94
N PRO A 18 -21.08 5.37 20.16
CA PRO A 18 -21.69 6.21 19.14
C PRO A 18 -20.85 7.48 18.99
N GLY A 19 -19.91 7.44 18.04
CA GLY A 19 -19.02 8.55 17.71
C GLY A 19 -17.75 8.01 17.08
N GLY A 20 -17.67 8.06 15.75
CA GLY A 20 -16.57 7.50 14.95
C GLY A 20 -15.23 8.24 15.08
N ASP A 21 -14.91 8.77 16.27
CA ASP A 21 -13.71 9.55 16.57
C ASP A 21 -12.94 8.88 17.71
N ASP A 22 -12.39 7.69 17.46
CA ASP A 22 -11.34 7.17 18.34
C ASP A 22 -10.08 8.03 18.12
N PRO A 23 -9.64 8.84 19.10
CA PRO A 23 -8.45 9.68 18.95
C PRO A 23 -7.18 8.85 18.67
N GLN A 24 -7.20 7.54 18.97
CA GLN A 24 -6.14 6.60 18.64
C GLN A 24 -6.12 6.18 17.16
N LEU A 25 -7.24 6.28 16.45
CA LEU A 25 -7.32 5.92 15.03
C LEU A 25 -7.29 7.13 14.12
N ARG A 26 -7.57 8.34 14.65
CA ARG A 26 -7.52 9.59 13.91
C ARG A 26 -6.23 9.81 13.11
N PRO A 27 -5.02 9.59 13.65
CA PRO A 27 -3.82 9.79 12.85
C PRO A 27 -3.65 8.77 11.71
N VAL A 28 -4.18 7.55 11.91
CA VAL A 28 -4.19 6.51 10.87
C VAL A 28 -5.18 6.86 9.77
N LEU A 29 -6.34 7.44 10.14
CA LEU A 29 -7.33 7.97 9.21
C LEU A 29 -6.79 9.17 8.42
N GLU A 30 -6.10 10.10 9.08
CA GLU A 30 -5.47 11.26 8.45
C GLU A 30 -4.37 10.84 7.46
N ALA A 31 -3.68 9.74 7.73
CA ALA A 31 -2.66 9.17 6.83
C ALA A 31 -3.23 8.22 5.75
N ALA A 32 -4.55 8.05 5.65
CA ALA A 32 -5.16 7.12 4.71
C ALA A 32 -4.75 7.45 3.25
N GLY A 33 -4.34 6.42 2.51
CA GLY A 33 -3.85 6.58 1.12
C GLY A 33 -2.42 7.12 1.00
N SER A 34 -1.74 7.39 2.11
CA SER A 34 -0.33 7.83 2.13
C SER A 34 0.62 6.69 2.56
N ASP A 35 1.91 6.89 2.35
CA ASP A 35 2.95 5.98 2.81
C ASP A 35 3.27 6.20 4.31
N VAL A 36 3.02 5.17 5.12
CA VAL A 36 3.28 5.14 6.56
C VAL A 36 4.53 4.33 6.92
N THR A 37 5.37 3.95 5.95
CA THR A 37 6.60 3.17 6.17
C THR A 37 7.50 3.81 7.22
N HIS A 38 7.54 5.15 7.26
CA HIS A 38 8.33 5.92 8.23
C HIS A 38 7.89 5.75 9.69
N TRP A 39 6.75 5.11 9.99
CA TRP A 39 6.34 4.76 11.35
C TRP A 39 6.99 3.48 11.86
N PHE A 40 7.55 2.68 10.96
CA PHE A 40 8.03 1.34 11.24
C PHE A 40 9.53 1.24 11.04
N ASP A 41 10.14 0.40 11.86
CA ASP A 41 11.51 -0.04 11.68
C ASP A 41 11.57 -1.00 10.47
N PRO A 42 12.45 -0.76 9.49
CA PRO A 42 12.49 -1.53 8.26
C PRO A 42 13.03 -2.96 8.44
N GLN A 43 13.76 -3.24 9.53
CA GLN A 43 14.33 -4.56 9.79
C GLN A 43 13.36 -5.45 10.57
N THR A 44 12.69 -4.88 11.57
CA THR A 44 11.81 -5.63 12.47
C THR A 44 10.35 -5.61 12.03
N GLY A 45 9.96 -4.64 11.17
CA GLY A 45 8.56 -4.38 10.82
C GLY A 45 7.73 -3.86 11.99
N GLN A 46 8.37 -3.59 13.13
CA GLN A 46 7.74 -3.09 14.34
C GLN A 46 7.69 -1.56 14.34
N PRO A 47 6.75 -0.97 15.08
CA PRO A 47 6.71 0.46 15.33
C PRO A 47 8.04 1.00 15.84
N LEU A 48 8.51 2.11 15.27
CA LEU A 48 9.66 2.82 15.82
C LEU A 48 9.41 3.16 17.29
N THR A 49 10.45 3.11 18.11
CA THR A 49 10.36 3.47 19.53
C THR A 49 11.32 4.61 19.87
N ARG A 50 10.90 5.49 20.77
CA ARG A 50 11.68 6.62 21.28
C ARG A 50 11.53 6.71 22.80
N VAL A 51 12.63 7.04 23.48
CA VAL A 51 12.59 7.37 24.91
C VAL A 51 11.97 8.75 25.08
N ASP A 52 10.90 8.84 25.87
CA ASP A 52 10.31 10.12 26.24
C ASP A 52 11.27 10.89 27.15
N PRO A 53 11.67 12.13 26.81
CA PRO A 53 12.66 12.87 27.60
C PRO A 53 12.14 13.32 28.97
N ARG A 54 10.82 13.30 29.21
CA ARG A 54 10.22 13.70 30.48
C ARG A 54 10.02 12.51 31.41
N SER A 55 9.48 11.41 30.90
CA SER A 55 9.21 10.22 31.72
C SER A 55 10.34 9.19 31.72
N GLY A 56 11.29 9.28 30.79
CA GLY A 56 12.34 8.28 30.60
C GLY A 56 11.85 6.93 30.07
N LEU A 57 10.56 6.82 29.73
CA LEU A 57 9.94 5.56 29.30
C LEU A 57 10.06 5.38 27.79
N LEU A 58 10.25 4.12 27.36
CA LEU A 58 10.23 3.75 25.95
C LEU A 58 8.79 3.82 25.41
N ARG A 59 8.58 4.64 24.38
CA ARG A 59 7.28 4.82 23.72
C ARG A 59 7.34 4.46 22.25
N ARG A 60 6.25 3.88 21.74
CA ARG A 60 6.06 3.69 20.30
C ARG A 60 5.75 5.03 19.63
N CYS A 61 6.45 5.33 18.55
CA CYS A 61 6.22 6.46 17.64
C CYS A 61 5.10 6.17 16.64
N LEU A 62 4.18 5.27 16.98
CA LEU A 62 2.97 5.03 16.21
C LEU A 62 1.93 6.08 16.57
N PRO A 63 1.44 6.83 15.58
CA PRO A 63 0.31 7.72 15.80
C PRO A 63 -0.92 6.90 16.24
N GLY A 64 -1.32 7.10 17.51
CA GLY A 64 -2.50 6.50 18.13
C GLY A 64 -2.47 4.97 18.38
N GLY A 65 -1.50 4.22 17.85
CA GLY A 65 -1.34 2.79 18.12
C GLY A 65 -0.62 2.43 19.44
N GLY A 66 -0.27 3.43 20.26
CA GLY A 66 0.39 3.25 21.55
C GLY A 66 -0.60 3.10 22.71
N GLY A 67 -0.31 2.18 23.63
CA GLY A 67 -0.94 2.19 24.96
C GLY A 67 -0.65 3.52 25.68
N PRO A 68 -1.30 3.78 26.82
CA PRO A 68 -1.25 5.06 27.48
C PRO A 68 0.19 5.45 27.85
N PRO A 69 0.48 6.76 27.92
CA PRO A 69 1.73 7.34 28.43
C PRO A 69 2.32 6.69 29.68
N GLU A 70 1.41 6.30 30.55
CA GLU A 70 1.60 5.97 31.95
C GLU A 70 0.71 4.76 32.22
N PRO A 71 1.09 3.89 33.15
CA PRO A 71 0.26 2.76 33.54
C PRO A 71 -1.10 3.28 34.02
N ARG A 72 -2.17 2.81 33.38
CA ARG A 72 -3.53 3.14 33.76
C ARG A 72 -4.31 1.87 34.05
N SER A 73 -5.05 1.86 35.14
CA SER A 73 -5.84 0.70 35.59
C SER A 73 -7.08 0.45 34.72
N ASP A 74 -7.56 1.49 34.02
CA ASP A 74 -8.69 1.42 33.07
C ASP A 74 -8.25 1.04 31.65
N TRP A 75 -6.94 0.89 31.39
CA TRP A 75 -6.45 0.48 30.09
C TRP A 75 -6.25 -1.03 30.02
N ALA A 76 -6.92 -1.66 29.06
CA ALA A 76 -6.70 -3.06 28.70
C ALA A 76 -6.01 -3.14 27.33
N PRO A 77 -4.99 -4.01 27.16
CA PRO A 77 -4.43 -4.28 25.85
C PRO A 77 -5.51 -4.89 24.93
N PRO A 78 -5.51 -4.53 23.63
CA PRO A 78 -6.47 -5.09 22.68
C PRO A 78 -6.33 -6.61 22.62
N ARG A 79 -7.47 -7.32 22.53
CA ARG A 79 -7.54 -8.79 22.43
C ARG A 79 -7.13 -9.32 21.06
N THR A 80 -7.15 -8.45 20.05
CA THR A 80 -6.73 -8.76 18.68
C THR A 80 -5.31 -8.28 18.44
N PRO A 81 -4.56 -8.93 17.54
CA PRO A 81 -3.28 -8.41 17.07
C PRO A 81 -3.44 -6.96 16.59
N PRO A 82 -2.41 -6.13 16.74
CA PRO A 82 -2.44 -4.80 16.19
C PRO A 82 -2.56 -4.84 14.66
N TRP A 83 -3.15 -3.81 14.07
CA TRP A 83 -3.47 -3.78 12.64
C TRP A 83 -2.24 -3.94 11.73
N TRP A 84 -1.05 -3.53 12.18
CA TRP A 84 0.20 -3.66 11.41
C TRP A 84 0.78 -5.08 11.39
N GLU A 85 0.26 -5.96 12.24
CA GLU A 85 0.62 -7.39 12.33
C GLU A 85 -0.47 -8.32 11.80
N ASP A 86 -1.66 -7.81 11.48
CA ASP A 86 -2.77 -8.65 11.02
C ASP A 86 -2.63 -8.97 9.51
N PRO A 87 -2.30 -10.23 9.14
CA PRO A 87 -2.13 -10.60 7.73
C PRO A 87 -3.44 -10.52 6.93
N ARG A 88 -4.60 -10.53 7.60
CA ARG A 88 -5.92 -10.45 6.94
C ARG A 88 -6.19 -9.07 6.32
N LEU A 89 -5.43 -8.06 6.74
CA LEU A 89 -5.56 -6.70 6.21
C LEU A 89 -4.68 -6.48 4.99
N GLU A 90 -3.74 -7.37 4.69
CA GLU A 90 -2.87 -7.26 3.53
C GLU A 90 -3.67 -7.54 2.24
N VAL A 91 -3.77 -6.54 1.37
CA VAL A 91 -4.47 -6.64 0.08
C VAL A 91 -3.52 -6.71 -1.11
N GLY A 92 -2.21 -6.59 -0.87
CA GLY A 92 -1.19 -6.69 -1.89
C GLY A 92 0.12 -6.05 -1.49
N ARG A 93 1.01 -5.90 -2.47
CA ARG A 93 2.31 -5.25 -2.31
C ARG A 93 2.39 -3.99 -3.15
N VAL A 94 3.04 -2.98 -2.60
CA VAL A 94 3.44 -1.78 -3.32
C VAL A 94 4.72 -2.08 -4.10
N THR A 95 4.69 -1.81 -5.42
CA THR A 95 5.85 -2.04 -6.30
C THR A 95 7.03 -1.18 -5.88
N ALA A 96 8.25 -1.72 -6.01
CA ALA A 96 9.46 -0.95 -5.78
C ALA A 96 9.98 -0.29 -7.07
N ALA A 97 9.51 -0.74 -8.23
CA ALA A 97 9.84 -0.24 -9.55
C ALA A 97 8.58 0.15 -10.33
N PRO A 98 7.89 1.24 -9.94
CA PRO A 98 6.79 1.77 -10.76
C PRO A 98 7.35 2.23 -12.11
N GLN A 99 6.74 1.77 -13.19
CA GLN A 99 7.13 2.10 -14.55
C GLN A 99 5.95 2.72 -15.30
N ARG A 100 6.17 3.91 -15.86
CA ARG A 100 5.19 4.58 -16.73
C ARG A 100 5.38 4.05 -18.15
N LEU A 101 4.33 3.43 -18.68
CA LEU A 101 4.32 2.88 -20.03
C LEU A 101 3.35 3.68 -20.89
N ARG A 102 3.74 3.90 -22.14
CA ARG A 102 2.93 4.55 -23.15
C ARG A 102 2.37 3.48 -24.08
N LEU A 103 1.07 3.25 -23.97
CA LEU A 103 0.33 2.30 -24.77
C LEU A 103 -0.18 2.99 -26.04
N LEU A 104 0.24 2.52 -27.20
CA LEU A 104 -0.21 3.01 -28.50
C LEU A 104 -1.01 1.91 -29.21
N ASN A 105 -2.27 2.19 -29.52
CA ASN A 105 -3.01 1.39 -30.47
C ASN A 105 -2.65 1.84 -31.89
N THR A 106 -1.83 1.05 -32.59
CA THR A 106 -1.40 1.38 -33.95
C THR A 106 -2.52 1.34 -34.99
N LEU A 107 -3.62 0.64 -34.72
CA LEU A 107 -4.78 0.57 -35.62
C LEU A 107 -5.62 1.86 -35.56
N THR A 108 -5.85 2.39 -34.37
CA THR A 108 -6.70 3.59 -34.16
C THR A 108 -5.90 4.87 -33.96
N GLY A 109 -4.58 4.77 -33.74
CA GLY A 109 -3.71 5.89 -33.39
C GLY A 109 -3.88 6.40 -31.95
N HIS A 110 -4.70 5.75 -31.13
CA HIS A 110 -4.96 6.19 -29.76
C HIS A 110 -3.80 5.87 -28.83
N GLU A 111 -3.51 6.79 -27.93
CA GLU A 111 -2.43 6.69 -26.97
C GLU A 111 -2.92 6.88 -25.54
N TRP A 112 -2.41 6.06 -24.63
CA TRP A 112 -2.67 6.17 -23.20
C TRP A 112 -1.40 5.93 -22.40
N VAL A 113 -1.27 6.61 -21.26
CA VAL A 113 -0.21 6.36 -20.29
C VAL A 113 -0.76 5.50 -19.17
N ILE A 114 -0.12 4.36 -18.93
CA ILE A 114 -0.44 3.44 -17.84
C ILE A 114 0.73 3.35 -16.88
N GLU A 115 0.43 3.19 -15.59
CA GLU A 115 1.43 2.80 -14.61
C GLU A 115 1.40 1.29 -14.44
N ALA A 116 2.56 0.66 -14.62
CA ALA A 116 2.78 -0.76 -14.44
C ALA A 116 3.85 -1.00 -13.36
N CYS A 117 3.81 -2.19 -12.78
CA CYS A 117 4.84 -2.64 -11.86
C CYS A 117 5.94 -3.31 -12.69
N GLY A 118 7.16 -2.79 -12.64
CA GLY A 118 8.31 -3.31 -13.40
C GLY A 118 8.70 -4.74 -13.01
N GLU A 119 8.26 -5.20 -11.83
CA GLU A 119 8.49 -6.57 -11.37
C GLU A 119 7.33 -7.54 -11.73
N GLN A 120 6.17 -7.00 -12.11
CA GLN A 120 4.95 -7.79 -12.24
C GLN A 120 4.87 -8.48 -13.61
N ARG A 121 4.69 -9.79 -13.58
CA ARG A 121 4.27 -10.59 -14.73
C ARG A 121 2.78 -10.44 -14.94
N GLY A 122 2.37 -10.16 -16.17
CA GLY A 122 0.97 -10.06 -16.55
C GLY A 122 0.22 -8.87 -15.98
N GLY A 123 -1.02 -8.72 -16.47
CA GLY A 123 -1.89 -7.60 -16.14
C GLY A 123 -1.73 -6.38 -17.05
N LEU A 124 -0.80 -6.40 -18.02
CA LEU A 124 -0.69 -5.36 -19.04
C LEU A 124 -1.98 -5.29 -19.88
N VAL A 125 -2.51 -6.46 -20.27
CA VAL A 125 -3.82 -6.58 -20.95
C VAL A 125 -4.94 -6.07 -20.07
N GLN A 126 -5.03 -6.52 -18.80
CA GLN A 126 -6.08 -6.05 -17.88
C GLN A 126 -6.05 -4.54 -17.70
N ARG A 127 -4.87 -3.92 -17.64
CA ARG A 127 -4.73 -2.47 -17.58
C ARG A 127 -5.23 -1.81 -18.86
N ALA A 128 -5.07 -2.42 -20.03
CA ALA A 128 -5.51 -1.87 -21.30
C ALA A 128 -7.01 -2.05 -21.61
N LEU A 129 -7.69 -3.03 -21.00
CA LEU A 129 -9.10 -3.34 -21.25
C LEU A 129 -10.07 -2.15 -21.11
N PRO A 130 -9.93 -1.22 -20.15
CA PRO A 130 -10.80 -0.05 -20.04
C PRO A 130 -10.81 0.86 -21.27
N TRP A 131 -9.72 0.88 -22.04
CA TRP A 131 -9.60 1.68 -23.27
C TRP A 131 -9.76 0.87 -24.54
N ASN A 132 -9.51 -0.43 -24.47
CA ASN A 132 -9.66 -1.35 -25.59
C ASN A 132 -10.16 -2.71 -25.09
N ALA A 133 -11.47 -2.94 -25.20
CA ALA A 133 -12.11 -4.20 -24.80
C ALA A 133 -11.54 -5.43 -25.51
N HIS A 134 -10.89 -5.25 -26.67
CA HIS A 134 -10.26 -6.32 -27.44
C HIS A 134 -8.75 -6.43 -27.19
N ALA A 135 -8.18 -5.75 -26.18
CA ALA A 135 -6.73 -5.72 -25.90
C ALA A 135 -6.06 -7.10 -25.84
N GLY A 136 -6.80 -8.14 -25.42
CA GLY A 136 -6.29 -9.52 -25.38
C GLY A 136 -6.06 -10.18 -26.74
N GLY A 137 -6.66 -9.66 -27.82
CA GLY A 137 -6.48 -10.17 -29.18
C GLY A 137 -5.41 -9.47 -30.00
N TYR A 138 -4.77 -8.42 -29.46
CA TYR A 138 -3.71 -7.69 -30.16
C TYR A 138 -2.35 -8.36 -30.00
N ALA A 139 -1.50 -8.20 -31.02
CA ALA A 139 -0.07 -8.46 -30.89
C ALA A 139 0.61 -7.27 -30.20
N TRP A 140 1.35 -7.54 -29.13
CA TRP A 140 2.03 -6.52 -28.33
C TRP A 140 3.48 -6.36 -28.79
N ARG A 141 3.97 -5.12 -28.82
CA ARG A 141 5.36 -4.81 -29.20
C ARG A 141 5.90 -3.68 -28.33
N CYS A 142 7.19 -3.73 -28.03
CA CYS A 142 7.92 -2.66 -27.34
C CYS A 142 9.23 -2.39 -28.08
N GLY A 143 9.52 -1.12 -28.40
CA GLY A 143 10.75 -0.76 -29.12
C GLY A 143 10.93 -1.46 -30.48
N GLY A 144 9.85 -1.94 -31.09
CA GLY A 144 9.89 -2.73 -32.34
C GLY A 144 10.06 -4.25 -32.14
N ALA A 145 10.35 -4.74 -30.94
CA ALA A 145 10.39 -6.17 -30.65
C ALA A 145 8.99 -6.70 -30.26
N PRO A 146 8.65 -7.96 -30.57
CA PRO A 146 7.49 -8.63 -29.97
C PRO A 146 7.59 -8.62 -28.44
N LEU A 147 6.48 -8.33 -27.77
CA LEU A 147 6.37 -8.33 -26.31
C LEU A 147 5.30 -9.34 -25.92
N ASP A 148 5.58 -10.23 -24.97
CA ASP A 148 4.53 -11.01 -24.32
C ASP A 148 3.88 -10.16 -23.22
N PRO A 149 2.57 -9.86 -23.27
CA PRO A 149 1.89 -9.09 -22.24
C PRO A 149 1.81 -9.78 -20.87
N ASN A 150 2.20 -11.05 -20.78
CA ASN A 150 2.35 -11.80 -19.53
C ASN A 150 3.75 -11.68 -18.92
N GLU A 151 4.73 -11.18 -19.67
CA GLU A 151 6.07 -10.91 -19.14
C GLU A 151 6.13 -9.52 -18.48
N PRO A 152 7.12 -9.28 -17.61
CA PRO A 152 7.36 -7.95 -17.07
C PRO A 152 7.69 -6.98 -18.22
N PRO A 153 7.29 -5.70 -18.11
CA PRO A 153 7.68 -4.72 -19.10
C PRO A 153 9.22 -4.63 -19.16
N PRO A 154 9.80 -4.47 -20.35
CA PRO A 154 11.23 -4.28 -20.47
C PRO A 154 11.63 -3.02 -19.69
N PRO A 155 12.82 -3.03 -19.07
CA PRO A 155 13.30 -1.87 -18.32
C PRO A 155 13.36 -0.64 -19.25
N PRO A 156 13.15 0.57 -18.71
CA PRO A 156 13.37 1.77 -19.49
C PRO A 156 14.81 1.78 -20.00
N HIS A 157 14.99 2.12 -21.28
CA HIS A 157 16.33 2.34 -21.80
C HIS A 157 16.98 3.50 -21.04
N PRO A 158 18.23 3.37 -20.56
CA PRO A 158 18.95 4.51 -20.04
C PRO A 158 19.16 5.51 -21.19
N ASP A 159 18.75 6.75 -20.97
CA ASP A 159 19.09 7.90 -21.83
C ASP A 159 20.61 8.19 -21.80
#